data_AF-A0A1C6HET2-F1
#
_entry.id   AF-A0A1C6HET2-F1
#
_cell.length_a   1.000
_cell.length_b   1.000
_cell.length_c   1.000
_cell.angle_alpha   90.00
_cell.angle_beta   90.00
_cell.angle_gamma   90.00
#
_symmetry.space_group_name_H-M   'P 1'
#
loop_
_entity.id
_entity.type
_entity.pdbx_description
1 polymer ?
#
loop_
_entity_poly.entity_id
_entity_poly.type
_entity_poly.pdbx_seq_one_letter_code
_entity_poly.pdbx_strand_id
1 'polypeptide(L)' 'MSDFSYIKELYEDGFRCIYYNSESNNHKIYLKNFDNEASEVIELTSNDDFNQFQNYINDLKMQ' A
#
# COMPACT_ATOMS: atom_id res chain seq x y z
N MET A 1 15.27 -1.83 3.21
CA MET A 1 14.02 -2.36 2.63
C MET A 1 13.38 -1.23 1.86
N SER A 2 12.86 -1.47 0.65
CA SER A 2 12.07 -0.44 -0.01
C SER A 2 10.71 -0.36 0.67
N ASP A 3 10.08 0.81 0.62
CA ASP A 3 8.77 1.03 1.22
C ASP A 3 7.72 0.10 0.57
N PHE A 4 7.92 -0.31 -0.69
CA PHE A 4 7.09 -1.32 -1.35
C PHE A 4 7.22 -2.72 -0.73
N SER A 5 8.42 -3.16 -0.33
CA SER A 5 8.57 -4.45 0.36
C SER A 5 7.79 -4.48 1.67
N TYR A 6 7.79 -3.37 2.40
CA TYR A 6 7.00 -3.25 3.64
C TYR A 6 5.49 -3.32 3.39
N ILE A 7 5.00 -2.68 2.31
CA ILE A 7 3.58 -2.80 1.92
C ILE A 7 3.20 -4.26 1.64
N LYS A 8 4.07 -5.04 0.98
CA LYS A 8 3.82 -6.47 0.73
C LYS A 8 3.71 -7.27 2.02
N GLU A 9 4.62 -7.07 2.95
CA GLU A 9 4.59 -7.73 4.27
C GLU A 9 3.26 -7.44 5.00
N LEU A 10 2.80 -6.19 4.99
CA LEU A 10 1.50 -5.84 5.57
C LEU A 10 0.33 -6.55 4.87
N TYR A 11 0.37 -6.72 3.55
CA TYR A 11 -0.65 -7.48 2.83
C TYR A 11 -0.67 -8.97 3.19
N GLU A 12 0.51 -9.56 3.44
CA GLU A 12 0.65 -10.93 3.95
C GLU A 12 0.10 -11.05 5.38
N ASP A 13 0.26 -10.00 6.20
CA ASP A 13 -0.29 -9.87 7.56
C ASP A 13 -1.80 -9.54 7.61
N GLY A 14 -2.47 -9.48 6.45
CA GLY A 14 -3.92 -9.27 6.36
C GLY A 14 -4.37 -7.82 6.22
N PHE A 15 -3.44 -6.86 6.13
CA PHE A 15 -3.81 -5.48 5.80
C PHE A 15 -4.30 -5.37 4.35
N ARG A 16 -5.22 -4.45 4.11
CA ARG A 16 -5.71 -4.10 2.78
C ARG A 16 -5.74 -2.58 2.62
N CYS A 17 -5.37 -2.11 1.43
CA CYS A 17 -5.54 -0.71 1.07
C CYS A 17 -7.02 -0.35 1.01
N ILE A 18 -7.38 0.66 1.79
CA ILE A 18 -8.73 1.24 1.81
C ILE A 18 -8.79 2.57 1.05
N TYR A 19 -7.65 3.26 0.96
CA TYR A 19 -7.55 4.54 0.27
C TYR A 19 -6.08 4.82 -0.05
N TYR A 20 -5.83 5.50 -1.16
CA TYR A 20 -4.52 6.09 -1.43
C TYR A 20 -4.71 7.46 -2.10
N ASN A 21 -3.77 8.37 -1.84
CA ASN A 21 -3.69 9.68 -2.46
C ASN A 21 -2.33 9.83 -3.14
N SER A 22 -2.34 10.29 -4.38
CA SER A 22 -1.15 10.54 -5.20
C SER A 22 -0.94 12.03 -5.49
N GLU A 23 -1.05 12.87 -4.46
CA GLU A 23 -0.83 14.32 -4.59
C GLU A 23 0.67 14.62 -4.76
N SER A 24 1.06 15.00 -5.98
CA SER A 24 2.43 15.42 -6.32
C SER A 24 3.48 14.31 -6.15
N ASN A 25 4.62 14.61 -5.49
CA ASN A 25 5.74 13.69 -5.25
C ASN A 25 5.61 12.90 -3.94
N ASN A 26 4.46 12.97 -3.26
CA ASN A 26 4.28 12.34 -1.96
C ASN A 26 2.97 11.54 -1.97
N HIS A 27 3.10 10.21 -2.10
CA HIS A 27 1.96 9.31 -2.21
C HIS A 27 1.64 8.74 -0.84
N LYS A 28 0.41 8.90 -0.37
CA LYS A 28 -0.02 8.33 0.91
C LYS A 28 -0.93 7.14 0.68
N ILE A 29 -0.61 6.03 1.33
CA ILE A 29 -1.38 4.78 1.27
C ILE A 29 -1.91 4.50 2.66
N TYR A 30 -3.22 4.26 2.74
CA TYR A 30 -3.93 3.97 3.97
C TYR A 30 -4.34 2.51 3.96
N LEU A 31 -3.80 1.76 4.92
CA LEU A 31 -4.00 0.33 5.08
C LEU A 31 -4.84 0.07 6.33
N LYS A 32 -5.77 -0.88 6.24
CA LYS A 32 -6.56 -1.37 7.36
C LYS A 32 -6.45 -2.88 7.42
N ASN A 33 -6.17 -3.41 8.60
CA ASN A 33 -6.38 -4.80 8.91
C ASN A 33 -7.77 -4.94 9.55
N PHE A 34 -8.61 -5.79 8.95
CA PHE A 34 -9.99 -5.98 9.39
C PHE A 34 -10.13 -7.05 10.47
N ASP A 35 -9.11 -7.89 10.67
CA ASP A 35 -9.12 -8.96 11.67
C ASP A 35 -8.79 -8.44 13.07
N ASN A 36 -7.86 -7.48 13.16
CA ASN A 36 -7.39 -6.90 14.43
C ASN A 36 -7.67 -5.40 14.57
N GLU A 37 -8.40 -4.81 13.62
CA GLU A 37 -8.71 -3.38 13.55
C GLU A 37 -7.48 -2.45 13.52
N ALA A 38 -6.28 -2.93 13.23
CA ALA A 38 -5.09 -2.10 13.07
C ALA A 38 -5.16 -1.25 11.79
N SER A 39 -4.50 -0.09 11.80
CA SER A 39 -4.41 0.79 10.64
C SER A 39 -3.00 1.33 10.50
N GLU A 40 -2.50 1.35 9.27
CA GLU A 40 -1.16 1.82 8.94
C GLU A 40 -1.24 2.87 7.83
N VAL A 41 -0.37 3.89 7.90
CA VAL A 41 -0.25 4.91 6.85
C VAL A 41 1.18 4.95 6.36
N ILE A 42 1.35 4.74 5.06
CA ILE A 42 2.66 4.71 4.41
C ILE A 42 2.76 5.89 3.47
N GLU A 43 3.85 6.65 3.59
CA GLU A 43 4.19 7.71 2.64
C GLU A 43 5.30 7.20 1.70
N LEU A 44 5.02 7.19 0.40
CA LEU A 44 5.99 6.87 -0.64
C LEU A 44 6.43 8.17 -1.31
N THR A 45 7.73 8.47 -1.22
CA THR A 45 8.35 9.58 -1.96
C THR A 45 8.88 9.15 -3.33
N SER A 46 8.90 7.85 -3.59
CA SER A 46 9.42 7.22 -4.80
C SER A 46 8.27 6.88 -5.74
N ASN A 47 8.28 7.45 -6.95
CA ASN A 47 7.30 7.11 -7.99
C ASN A 47 7.43 5.65 -8.43
N ASP A 48 8.62 5.06 -8.35
CA ASP A 48 8.82 3.65 -8.71
C ASP A 48 8.12 2.72 -7.71
N ASP A 49 8.29 2.97 -6.41
CA ASP A 49 7.60 2.21 -5.36
C ASP A 49 6.08 2.37 -5.45
N PHE A 50 5.61 3.58 -5.78
CA PHE A 50 4.18 3.82 -5.99
C PHE A 50 3.64 3.07 -7.21
N ASN A 51 4.35 3.06 -8.33
CA ASN A 51 3.96 2.28 -9.51
C ASN A 51 3.93 0.78 -9.22
N GLN A 52 4.92 0.27 -8.48
CA GLN A 52 4.94 -1.13 -8.04
C GLN A 52 3.75 -1.47 -7.14
N PHE A 53 3.41 -0.59 -6.20
CA PHE A 53 2.21 -0.70 -5.38
C PHE A 53 0.93 -0.73 -6.22
N GLN A 54 0.77 0.19 -7.17
CA GLN A 54 -0.42 0.26 -8.04
C GLN A 54 -0.60 -1.02 -8.86
N ASN A 55 0.48 -1.54 -9.46
CA ASN A 55 0.44 -2.79 -10.21
C ASN A 55 0.01 -3.95 -9.31
N TYR A 56 0.61 -4.05 -8.11
CA TYR A 56 0.29 -5.11 -7.15
C TYR A 56 -1.20 -5.12 -6.75
N ILE A 57 -1.78 -3.96 -6.40
CA ILE A 57 -3.20 -3.90 -6.02
C ILE A 57 -4.16 -4.11 -7.20
N ASN A 58 -3.74 -3.79 -8.42
CA ASN A 58 -4.53 -4.02 -9.62
C ASN A 58 -4.58 -5.51 -9.98
N ASP A 59 -3.43 -6.20 -9.89
CA ASP A 59 -3.36 -7.64 -10.12
C ASP A 59 -4.24 -8.42 -9.11
N LEU A 60 -4.24 -7.99 -7.85
CA LEU A 60 -5.10 -8.58 -6.81
C LEU A 60 -6.60 -8.39 -7.06
N LYS A 61 -7.01 -7.32 -7.75
CA LYS A 61 -8.43 -7.06 -8.09
C LYS A 61 -8.90 -7.85 -9.30
N MET A 62 -7.98 -8.36 -10.12
CA MET A 62 -8.29 -9.15 -11.31
C MET A 62 -8.37 -10.66 -11.03
N GLN A 63 -8.10 -11.09 -9.79
CA GLN A 63 -8.28 -12.46 -9.32
C GLN A 63 -9.68 -12.66 -8.70
#